data_AF-A0A392N9R4-F1
#
_entry.id   AF-A0A392N9R4-F1
#
_cell.length_a   1.000
_cell.length_b   1.000
_cell.length_c   1.000
_cell.angle_alpha   90.00
_cell.angle_beta   90.00
_cell.angle_gamma   90.00
#
_symmetry.space_group_name_H-M   'P 1'
#
loop_
_entity.id
_entity.type
_entity.pdbx_description
1 polymer ?
#
loop_
_entity_poly.entity_id
_entity_poly.type
_entity_poly.pdbx_seq_one_letter_code
_entity_poly.pdbx_strand_id
1 'polypeptide(L)' 'MKKHKFGGGPASHGNSKAHRTMGSTGILGLGRVFKDKKMPGRMGADQRTVKNVWVYKVDPARNLMWVKGQ' A
#
# COMPACT_ATOMS: atom_id res chain seq x y z
N MET A 1 3.92 6.47 -5.61
CA MET A 1 3.57 5.07 -5.94
C MET A 1 3.46 4.13 -4.74
N LYS A 2 4.13 4.36 -3.59
CA LYS A 2 4.19 3.40 -2.46
C LYS A 2 2.84 2.83 -1.95
N LYS A 3 1.83 3.68 -1.70
CA LYS A 3 0.56 3.26 -1.09
C LYS A 3 -0.24 2.23 -1.89
N HIS A 4 -0.31 2.38 -3.21
CA HIS A 4 -1.14 1.55 -4.09
C HIS A 4 -0.38 0.86 -5.21
N LYS A 5 0.96 0.99 -5.24
CA LYS A 5 1.87 0.38 -6.23
C LYS A 5 1.50 0.68 -7.70
N PHE A 6 1.04 1.89 -8.00
CA PHE A 6 0.83 2.35 -9.39
C PHE A 6 2.14 2.32 -10.19
N GLY A 7 2.07 1.99 -11.48
CA GLY A 7 3.24 1.85 -12.36
C GLY A 7 3.92 3.17 -12.75
N GLY A 8 3.20 4.30 -12.71
CA GLY A 8 3.74 5.61 -13.07
C GLY A 8 3.80 5.90 -14.57
N GLY A 9 4.37 7.04 -14.93
CA GLY A 9 4.65 7.41 -16.32
C GLY A 9 6.08 7.04 -16.73
N PRO A 10 6.38 6.97 -18.04
CA PRO A 10 7.72 6.66 -18.55
C PRO A 10 8.76 7.67 -18.05
N ALA A 11 10.01 7.23 -17.90
CA ALA A 11 11.11 8.10 -17.45
C ALA A 11 11.71 8.94 -18.59
N SER A 12 11.48 8.56 -19.84
CA SER A 12 12.00 9.20 -21.05
C SER A 12 10.87 9.49 -22.06
N HIS A 13 11.22 9.79 -23.31
CA HIS A 13 10.29 10.11 -24.41
C HIS A 13 9.37 11.30 -24.14
N GLY A 14 9.94 12.41 -23.65
CA GLY A 14 9.23 13.69 -23.55
C GLY A 14 8.23 13.79 -22.38
N ASN A 15 8.22 12.84 -21.44
CA ASN A 15 7.40 12.95 -20.25
C ASN A 15 7.87 14.13 -19.38
N SER A 16 6.99 15.12 -19.17
CA SER A 16 7.25 16.28 -18.32
C SER A 16 6.39 16.22 -17.06
N LYS A 17 7.03 16.11 -15.90
CA LYS A 17 6.40 16.17 -14.56
C LYS A 17 5.32 15.12 -14.26
N ALA A 18 5.10 14.10 -15.10
CA ALA A 18 4.09 13.07 -14.88
C ALA A 18 4.65 11.69 -14.46
N HIS A 19 5.95 11.57 -14.16
CA HIS A 19 6.56 10.28 -13.78
C HIS A 19 5.90 9.62 -12.56
N ARG A 20 5.39 10.42 -11.60
CA ARG A 20 4.82 9.92 -10.33
C ARG A 20 3.34 10.19 -10.16
N THR A 21 2.64 10.64 -11.21
CA THR A 21 1.21 10.90 -11.16
C THR A 21 0.40 9.60 -11.06
N MET A 22 -0.81 9.70 -10.52
CA MET A 22 -1.74 8.56 -10.45
C MET A 22 -2.46 8.26 -11.77
N GLY A 23 -2.38 9.16 -12.77
CA GLY A 23 -3.08 9.04 -14.03
C GLY A 23 -4.54 9.47 -13.95
N SER A 24 -5.36 9.03 -14.91
CA SER A 24 -6.78 9.36 -14.97
C SER A 24 -7.56 8.79 -13.79
N THR A 25 -8.50 9.58 -13.25
CA THR A 25 -9.24 9.25 -12.03
C THR A 25 -10.70 8.90 -12.28
N GLY A 26 -11.34 9.54 -13.26
CA GLY A 26 -12.76 9.41 -13.57
C GLY A 26 -13.03 8.80 -14.94
N ILE A 27 -14.31 8.70 -15.26
CA ILE A 27 -14.83 8.32 -16.58
C ILE A 27 -15.84 9.39 -17.03
N LEU A 28 -15.88 9.65 -18.33
CA LEU A 28 -16.86 10.58 -18.91
C LEU A 28 -18.29 10.05 -18.71
N GLY A 29 -19.25 10.94 -18.44
CA GLY A 29 -20.67 10.62 -18.30
C GLY A 29 -21.19 10.45 -16.88
N LEU A 30 -20.32 10.19 -15.89
CA LEU A 30 -20.75 10.02 -14.48
C LEU A 30 -20.64 11.28 -13.62
N GLY A 31 -19.92 12.31 -14.09
CA GLY A 31 -19.76 13.60 -13.40
C GLY A 31 -19.08 13.55 -12.03
N ARG A 32 -18.63 12.37 -11.57
CA ARG A 32 -17.96 12.19 -10.28
C ARG A 32 -16.93 11.07 -10.32
N VAL A 33 -16.03 11.09 -9.35
CA VAL A 33 -15.15 9.96 -9.04
C VAL A 33 -15.91 8.96 -8.17
N PHE A 34 -15.72 7.67 -8.43
CA PHE A 34 -16.29 6.61 -7.59
C PHE A 34 -15.73 6.68 -6.15
N LYS A 35 -16.58 6.37 -5.17
CA LYS A 35 -16.16 6.19 -3.78
C LYS A 35 -15.06 5.12 -3.71
N ASP A 36 -14.11 5.30 -2.80
CA ASP A 36 -13.00 4.39 -2.53
C ASP A 36 -12.01 4.19 -3.70
N LYS A 37 -12.03 5.10 -4.68
CA LYS A 37 -10.98 5.17 -5.71
C LYS A 37 -9.61 5.37 -5.04
N LYS A 38 -8.67 4.48 -5.35
CA LYS A 38 -7.28 4.52 -4.84
C LYS A 38 -6.60 5.85 -5.22
N MET A 39 -6.08 6.57 -4.23
CA MET A 39 -5.50 7.91 -4.35
C MET A 39 -4.30 8.10 -3.41
N PRO A 40 -3.42 9.08 -3.66
CA PRO A 40 -2.38 9.44 -2.70
C PRO A 40 -3.01 9.89 -1.37
N GLY A 41 -2.30 9.62 -0.26
CA GLY A 41 -2.74 10.00 1.08
C GLY A 41 -1.92 9.28 2.15
N ARG A 42 -2.38 9.36 3.41
CA ARG A 42 -1.73 8.68 4.55
C ARG A 42 -1.57 7.18 4.29
N MET A 43 -0.41 6.65 4.66
CA MET A 43 -0.06 5.24 4.59
C MET A 43 0.58 4.83 5.92
N GLY A 44 0.15 3.70 6.48
CA GLY A 44 0.64 3.23 7.78
C GLY A 44 -0.12 3.86 8.96
N ALA A 45 0.28 3.47 10.18
CA ALA A 45 -0.42 3.78 11.43
C ALA A 45 -1.87 3.25 11.51
N ASP A 46 -2.20 2.24 10.70
CA ASP A 46 -3.44 1.48 10.81
C ASP A 46 -3.21 0.27 11.72
N GLN A 47 -4.24 -0.15 12.46
CA GLN A 47 -4.23 -1.44 13.14
C GLN A 47 -4.27 -2.57 12.09
N ARG A 48 -3.36 -3.54 12.21
CA ARG A 48 -3.25 -4.69 11.31
C ARG A 48 -3.15 -5.97 12.13
N THR A 49 -3.83 -7.01 11.66
CA THR A 49 -3.80 -8.33 12.26
C THR A 49 -3.20 -9.32 11.27
N VAL A 50 -2.11 -9.97 11.66
CA VAL A 50 -1.54 -11.10 10.91
C VAL A 50 -2.13 -12.38 11.51
N LYS A 51 -2.78 -13.19 10.68
CA LYS A 51 -3.41 -14.45 11.09
C LYS A 51 -2.47 -15.63 10.84
N ASN A 52 -2.66 -16.73 11.58
CA ASN A 52 -1.97 -18.01 11.39
C ASN A 52 -0.44 -17.91 11.47
N VAL A 53 0.06 -17.15 12.44
CA VAL A 53 1.51 -17.00 12.62
C VAL A 53 2.07 -18.19 13.39
N TRP A 54 3.23 -18.70 12.95
CA TRP A 54 3.85 -19.88 13.56
C TRP A 54 4.64 -19.49 14.80
N VAL A 55 4.39 -20.16 15.92
CA VAL A 55 5.22 -20.01 17.12
C VAL A 55 6.43 -20.93 16.96
N TYR A 56 7.63 -20.34 16.89
CA TYR A 56 8.87 -21.09 16.71
C TYR A 56 9.45 -21.57 18.05
N LYS A 57 9.40 -20.72 19.07
CA LYS A 57 9.94 -21.00 20.41
C LYS A 57 9.24 -20.14 21.46
N VAL A 58 9.13 -20.68 22.67
CA VAL A 58 8.72 -19.95 23.87
C VAL A 58 9.81 -20.14 24.94
N ASP A 59 10.23 -19.06 25.58
CA ASP A 59 11.16 -19.05 26.72
C ASP A 59 10.47 -18.38 27.92
N PRO A 60 9.85 -19.17 28.82
CA PRO A 60 9.11 -18.65 29.96
C PRO A 60 9.99 -17.94 30.99
N ALA A 61 11.25 -18.36 31.15
CA ALA A 61 12.16 -17.77 32.13
C ALA A 61 12.47 -16.30 31.81
N ARG A 62 12.41 -15.94 30.52
CA ARG A 62 12.66 -14.57 30.04
C ARG A 62 11.40 -13.84 29.58
N ASN A 63 10.23 -14.49 29.64
CA ASN A 63 8.98 -14.00 29.07
C ASN A 63 9.11 -13.62 27.57
N LEU A 64 9.80 -14.47 26.79
CA LEU A 64 10.02 -14.24 25.36
C LEU A 64 9.30 -15.29 24.51
N MET A 65 8.77 -14.85 23.37
CA MET A 65 8.18 -15.72 22.35
C MET A 65 8.68 -15.32 20.97
N TRP A 66 9.14 -16.30 20.20
CA TRP A 66 9.54 -16.10 18.81
C TRP A 66 8.43 -16.56 17.90
N VAL A 67 8.04 -15.67 17.00
CA VAL A 67 7.00 -15.90 16.02
C VAL A 67 7.64 -15.84 14.63
N LYS A 68 7.48 -16.91 13.85
CA LYS A 68 7.91 -16.99 12.46
C LYS A 68 6.78 -16.49 11.58
N GLY A 69 6.92 -15.26 11.09
CA GLY A 69 5.96 -14.67 10.18
C GLY A 69 5.91 -13.17 10.29
N GLN A 70 6.87 -12.50 9.64
CA GLN A 70 6.74 -11.17 9.06
C GLN A 70 7.86 -10.97 8.04
#